data_AF-A0A950HAP9-F1
#
_entry.id   AF-A0A950HAP9-F1
#
_cell.length_a   1.000
_cell.length_b   1.000
_cell.length_c   1.000
_cell.angle_alpha   90.00
_cell.angle_beta   90.00
_cell.angle_gamma   90.00
#
_symmetry.space_group_name_H-M   'P 1'
#
loop_
_entity.id
_entity.type
_entity.pdbx_description
1 polymer ?
#
loop_
_entity_poly.entity_id
_entity_poly.type
_entity_poly.pdbx_seq_one_letter_code
_entity_poly.pdbx_strand_id
1 'polypeptide(L)'
;MPMGRLAVTAFVMSVLLAVMARIGSGRHSDMASDNDIPVSPVKRDELHLNIFTNGELRAQQLITLSAPPVAGGALRITRLLHSGTRVKQGDAVIEFDPGEQNYKLEESRSELLEAEQDIIKARADAAVQNAQDQVALLKARYAVRGAQLEVQKNELISGIEAKKNQLALDEAQ
;
A
#
# COMPACT_ATOMS: atom_id res chain seq x y z
N MET A 1 77.10 61.64 98.09
CA MET A 1 77.69 62.92 97.59
C MET A 1 78.50 62.59 96.33
N PRO A 2 78.40 63.35 95.24
CA PRO A 2 77.35 63.18 94.23
C PRO A 2 77.87 62.60 92.89
N MET A 3 77.53 61.34 92.57
CA MET A 3 77.94 60.62 91.34
C MET A 3 76.78 60.25 90.38
N GLY A 4 75.64 60.97 90.42
CA GLY A 4 74.39 60.52 89.77
C GLY A 4 73.94 61.20 88.47
N ARG A 5 74.55 62.29 88.00
CA ARG A 5 73.95 63.14 86.93
C ARG A 5 74.55 62.96 85.53
N LEU A 6 75.76 62.39 85.39
CA LEU A 6 76.43 62.21 84.09
C LEU A 6 76.07 60.89 83.39
N ALA A 7 75.69 59.85 84.13
CA ALA A 7 75.33 58.55 83.55
C ALA A 7 73.98 58.58 82.79
N VAL A 8 73.05 59.44 83.21
CA VAL A 8 71.71 59.52 82.62
C VAL A 8 71.72 60.23 81.26
N THR A 9 72.55 61.25 81.07
CA THR A 9 72.63 62.00 79.80
C THR A 9 73.32 61.20 78.68
N ALA A 10 74.27 60.33 79.02
CA ALA A 10 74.95 59.47 78.06
C ALA A 10 74.01 58.40 77.47
N PHE A 11 73.10 57.85 78.29
CA PHE A 11 72.17 56.80 77.86
C PHE A 11 71.07 57.33 76.92
N VAL A 12 70.61 58.56 77.15
CA VAL A 12 69.58 59.20 76.30
C VAL A 12 70.14 59.52 74.90
N MET A 13 71.39 59.95 74.79
CA MET A 13 72.03 60.22 73.49
C MET A 13 72.28 58.96 72.65
N SER A 14 72.64 57.83 73.27
CA SER A 14 72.84 56.57 72.53
C SER A 14 71.55 56.02 71.94
N VAL A 15 70.42 56.20 72.64
CA VAL A 15 69.10 55.75 72.15
C VAL A 15 68.66 56.60 70.95
N LEU A 16 68.92 57.91 70.97
CA LEU A 16 68.54 58.81 69.87
C LEU A 16 69.32 58.50 68.57
N LEU A 17 70.61 58.17 68.68
CA LEU A 17 71.46 57.79 67.54
C LEU A 17 71.06 56.44 66.93
N ALA A 18 70.63 55.49 67.75
CA ALA A 18 70.18 54.18 67.26
C ALA A 18 68.86 54.25 66.46
N VAL A 19 67.99 55.22 66.76
CA VAL A 19 66.71 55.39 66.04
C VAL A 19 66.93 56.07 64.68
N MET A 20 67.84 57.04 64.59
CA MET A 20 68.17 57.69 63.31
C MET A 20 68.86 56.73 62.31
N ALA A 21 69.65 55.77 62.79
CA ALA A 21 70.31 54.79 61.93
C ALA A 21 69.33 53.77 61.29
N ARG A 22 68.13 53.56 61.85
CA ARG A 22 67.15 52.60 61.31
C ARG A 22 66.22 53.15 60.23
N ILE A 23 66.21 54.47 60.01
CA ILE A 23 65.34 55.13 59.01
C ILE A 23 66.06 55.33 57.66
N GLY A 24 67.39 55.19 57.62
CA GLY A 24 68.20 55.54 56.45
C GLY A 24 68.42 54.45 55.39
N SER A 25 67.99 53.20 55.62
CA SER A 25 68.33 52.07 54.73
C SER A 25 67.07 51.42 54.17
N GLY A 26 66.54 51.96 53.08
CA GLY A 26 65.47 51.30 52.35
C GLY A 26 64.95 52.09 51.15
N ARG A 27 65.65 51.95 50.01
CA ARG A 27 65.12 51.75 48.64
C ARG A 27 66.15 52.20 47.59
N HIS A 28 66.92 51.24 47.08
CA HIS A 28 67.39 51.31 45.69
C HIS A 28 66.30 50.68 44.82
N SER A 29 65.83 51.45 43.85
CA SER A 29 64.85 51.04 42.85
C SER A 29 65.60 50.53 41.61
N ASP A 30 65.55 49.23 41.38
CA ASP A 30 65.91 48.67 40.07
C ASP A 30 64.66 48.58 39.22
N MET A 31 64.64 49.34 38.12
CA MET A 31 63.65 49.24 37.04
C MET A 31 64.25 48.37 35.93
N ALA A 32 63.56 47.31 35.53
CA ALA A 32 63.80 46.61 34.27
C ALA A 32 62.47 46.08 33.70
N SER A 33 62.28 46.32 32.41
CA SER A 33 61.06 46.15 31.62
C SER A 33 60.64 44.69 31.45
N ASP A 34 59.36 44.42 31.68
CA ASP A 34 58.71 43.12 31.48
C ASP A 34 57.83 43.18 30.22
N ASN A 35 58.23 42.46 29.18
CA ASN A 35 57.40 42.26 27.98
C ASN A 35 56.74 40.88 28.13
N ASP A 36 55.75 40.83 29.02
CA ASP A 36 55.10 39.60 29.46
C ASP A 36 54.00 39.19 28.45
N ILE A 37 54.28 38.16 27.65
CA ILE A 37 53.27 37.55 26.78
C ILE A 37 52.59 36.44 27.58
N PRO A 38 51.31 36.59 27.94
CA PRO A 38 50.64 35.60 28.77
C PRO A 38 50.50 34.27 28.02
N VAL A 39 51.11 33.21 28.57
CA VAL A 39 50.97 31.83 28.12
C VAL A 39 50.23 31.00 29.16
N SER A 40 49.50 29.97 28.72
CA SER A 40 48.76 29.06 29.59
C SER A 40 49.10 27.59 29.27
N PRO A 41 49.34 26.73 30.29
CA PRO A 41 49.64 25.33 30.07
C PRO A 41 48.42 24.56 29.53
N VAL A 42 48.63 23.75 28.50
CA VAL A 42 47.58 22.88 27.92
C VAL A 42 47.67 21.46 28.49
N LYS A 43 46.52 20.84 28.77
CA LYS A 43 46.42 19.43 29.19
C LYS A 43 45.67 18.64 28.12
N ARG A 44 46.21 17.48 27.75
CA ARG A 44 45.49 16.51 26.91
C ARG A 44 44.61 15.65 27.82
N ASP A 45 43.32 15.65 27.52
CA ASP A 45 42.31 14.87 28.24
C ASP A 45 41.24 14.41 27.25
N GLU A 46 40.33 13.55 27.69
CA GLU A 46 39.25 13.02 26.85
C GLU A 46 38.19 14.10 26.54
N LEU A 47 37.92 14.33 25.26
CA LEU A 47 36.94 15.32 24.80
C LEU A 47 35.65 14.61 24.36
N HIS A 48 34.59 14.71 25.15
CA HIS A 48 33.27 14.24 24.76
C HIS A 48 32.57 15.26 23.86
N LEU A 49 32.55 15.00 22.55
CA LEU A 49 31.84 15.83 21.59
C LEU A 49 30.37 15.37 21.44
N ASN A 50 29.46 16.03 22.15
CA ASN A 50 28.03 15.84 21.98
C ASN A 50 27.51 16.80 20.90
N ILE A 51 27.08 16.25 19.76
CA ILE A 51 26.47 17.02 18.67
C ILE A 51 24.96 16.92 18.79
N PHE A 52 24.30 18.04 19.06
CA PHE A 52 22.84 18.14 19.07
C PHE A 52 22.36 18.55 17.67
N THR A 53 21.48 17.76 17.08
CA THR A 53 20.82 18.07 15.81
C THR A 53 19.31 18.05 16.00
N ASN A 54 18.65 18.97 15.33
CA ASN A 54 17.19 19.03 15.26
C ASN A 54 16.72 18.35 13.97
N GLY A 55 15.57 17.69 14.04
CA GLY A 55 14.94 17.07 12.88
C GLY A 55 13.47 16.78 13.15
N GLU A 56 12.73 16.44 12.10
CA GLU A 56 11.32 16.07 12.19
C GLU A 56 11.16 14.55 12.16
N LEU A 57 10.25 14.03 12.98
CA LEU A 57 9.83 12.64 12.89
C LEU A 57 8.72 12.51 11.85
N ARG A 58 8.81 11.46 11.03
CA ARG A 58 7.78 11.11 10.05
C ARG A 58 7.36 9.66 10.23
N ALA A 59 6.13 9.35 9.86
CA ALA A 59 5.66 7.98 9.84
C ALA A 59 6.52 7.14 8.89
N GLN A 60 6.93 5.95 9.33
CA GLN A 60 7.67 5.02 8.48
C GLN A 60 6.84 4.60 7.25
N GLN A 61 5.52 4.48 7.43
CA GLN A 61 4.58 4.13 6.39
C GLN A 61 3.29 4.93 6.56
N LEU A 62 2.78 5.45 5.45
CA LEU A 62 1.51 6.17 5.38
C LEU A 62 0.67 5.52 4.29
N ILE A 63 -0.54 5.09 4.63
CA ILE A 63 -1.50 4.50 3.69
C ILE A 63 -2.79 5.29 3.78
N THR A 64 -3.25 5.83 2.65
CA THR A 64 -4.56 6.46 2.55
C THR A 64 -5.60 5.39 2.24
N LEU A 65 -6.60 5.25 3.10
CA LEU A 65 -7.75 4.39 2.84
C LEU A 65 -8.79 5.19 2.05
N SER A 66 -9.20 4.67 0.89
CA SER A 66 -10.27 5.24 0.07
C SER A 66 -11.38 4.21 -0.07
N ALA A 67 -12.62 4.70 -0.20
CA ALA A 67 -13.74 3.83 -0.50
C ALA A 67 -13.56 3.22 -1.92
N PRO A 68 -13.82 1.92 -2.07
CA PRO A 68 -13.73 1.28 -3.38
C PRO A 68 -14.81 1.83 -4.32
N PRO A 69 -14.52 1.95 -5.63
CA PRO A 69 -15.54 2.32 -6.60
C PRO A 69 -16.55 1.16 -6.73
N VAL A 70 -17.80 1.40 -6.38
CA VAL A 70 -18.88 0.41 -6.55
C VAL A 70 -19.80 0.80 -7.68
N ALA A 71 -20.22 -0.20 -8.46
CA ALA A 71 -21.19 -0.02 -9.53
C ALA A 71 -22.58 0.24 -8.95
N GLY A 72 -23.01 1.51 -8.99
CA GLY A 72 -24.39 1.90 -8.83
C GLY A 72 -24.82 2.36 -7.44
N GLY A 73 -24.10 3.31 -6.85
CA GLY A 73 -24.66 4.18 -5.80
C GLY A 73 -23.66 4.71 -4.78
N ALA A 74 -24.16 5.54 -3.87
CA ALA A 74 -23.42 5.99 -2.70
C ALA A 74 -23.31 4.84 -1.67
N LEU A 75 -22.12 4.60 -1.15
CA LEU A 75 -21.90 3.60 -0.09
C LEU A 75 -22.37 4.13 1.26
N ARG A 76 -23.21 3.36 1.95
CA ARG A 76 -23.63 3.66 3.31
C ARG A 76 -22.68 3.00 4.31
N ILE A 77 -22.12 3.79 5.22
CA ILE A 77 -21.26 3.29 6.29
C ILE A 77 -22.13 2.75 7.43
N THR A 78 -21.94 1.50 7.80
CA THR A 78 -22.60 0.83 8.93
C THR A 78 -21.75 0.91 10.19
N ARG A 79 -20.43 0.76 10.04
CA ARG A 79 -19.49 0.83 11.16
C ARG A 79 -18.24 1.60 10.76
N LEU A 80 -17.79 2.47 11.66
CA LEU A 80 -16.55 3.22 11.54
C LEU A 80 -15.79 3.14 12.87
N LEU A 81 -14.53 2.76 12.83
CA LEU A 81 -13.68 2.79 14.02
C LEU A 81 -13.38 4.23 14.47
N HIS A 82 -13.23 4.42 15.78
CA HIS A 82 -12.87 5.70 16.35
C HIS A 82 -11.48 6.15 15.87
N SER A 83 -11.31 7.46 15.69
CA SER A 83 -10.01 8.04 15.33
C SER A 83 -8.97 7.76 16.41
N GLY A 84 -7.73 7.43 16.01
CA GLY A 84 -6.65 7.07 16.92
C GLY A 84 -6.67 5.62 17.41
N THR A 85 -7.64 4.80 16.98
CA THR A 85 -7.65 3.36 17.28
C THR A 85 -6.45 2.66 16.64
N ARG A 86 -5.72 1.86 17.43
CA ARG A 86 -4.66 0.99 16.90
C ARG A 86 -5.31 -0.20 16.19
N VAL A 87 -4.97 -0.38 14.92
CA VAL A 87 -5.44 -1.49 14.07
C VAL A 87 -4.27 -2.32 13.57
N LYS A 88 -4.54 -3.58 13.26
CA LYS A 88 -3.62 -4.50 12.59
C LYS A 88 -4.05 -4.73 11.15
N GLN A 89 -3.16 -5.33 10.37
CA GLN A 89 -3.49 -5.75 9.01
C GLN A 89 -4.66 -6.75 9.04
N GLY A 90 -5.68 -6.49 8.22
CA GLY A 90 -6.89 -7.32 8.13
C GLY A 90 -8.04 -6.83 9.01
N ASP A 91 -7.82 -5.88 9.91
CA ASP A 91 -8.90 -5.34 10.74
C ASP A 91 -9.82 -4.45 9.89
N ALA A 92 -11.13 -4.67 10.03
CA ALA A 92 -12.14 -3.86 9.35
C ALA A 92 -12.26 -2.47 10.03
N VAL A 93 -11.73 -1.44 9.36
CA VAL A 93 -11.78 -0.04 9.79
C VAL A 93 -13.11 0.63 9.46
N ILE A 94 -13.64 0.32 8.27
CA ILE A 94 -14.89 0.83 7.73
C ILE A 94 -15.69 -0.35 7.20
N GLU A 95 -16.94 -0.48 7.62
CA GLU A 95 -17.88 -1.45 7.07
C GLU A 95 -18.99 -0.72 6.34
N PHE A 96 -19.27 -1.15 5.11
CA PHE A 96 -20.34 -0.64 4.28
C PHE A 96 -21.51 -1.61 4.28
N ASP A 97 -22.73 -1.10 4.12
CA ASP A 97 -23.93 -1.91 3.93
C ASP A 97 -23.88 -2.63 2.56
N PRO A 98 -23.90 -3.97 2.53
CA PRO A 98 -23.83 -4.74 1.28
C PRO A 98 -25.20 -4.99 0.63
N GLY A 99 -26.31 -4.45 1.16
CA GLY A 99 -27.67 -4.78 0.71
C GLY A 99 -27.90 -4.66 -0.80
N GLU A 100 -27.55 -3.52 -1.38
CA GLU A 100 -27.66 -3.25 -2.82
C GLU A 100 -26.74 -4.17 -3.65
N GLN A 101 -25.52 -4.42 -3.19
CA GLN A 101 -24.55 -5.26 -3.88
C GLN A 101 -25.00 -6.73 -3.87
N ASN A 102 -25.56 -7.20 -2.75
CA ASN A 102 -26.09 -8.55 -2.62
C ASN A 102 -27.33 -8.73 -3.50
N TYR A 103 -28.22 -7.73 -3.56
CA TYR A 103 -29.39 -7.77 -4.44
C TYR A 103 -28.98 -7.89 -5.91
N LYS A 104 -28.06 -7.03 -6.38
CA LYS A 104 -27.54 -7.09 -7.76
C LYS A 104 -26.82 -8.40 -8.05
N LEU A 105 -26.08 -8.94 -7.07
CA LEU A 105 -25.42 -10.23 -7.22
C LEU A 105 -26.44 -11.35 -7.43
N GLU A 106 -27.53 -11.35 -6.67
CA GLU A 106 -28.58 -12.36 -6.78
C GLU A 106 -29.39 -12.21 -8.08
N GLU A 107 -29.65 -10.97 -8.51
CA GLU A 107 -30.26 -10.66 -9.80
C GLU A 107 -29.40 -11.20 -10.95
N SER A 108 -28.12 -10.83 -11.02
CA SER A 108 -27.20 -11.33 -12.05
C SER A 108 -27.02 -12.85 -12.01
N ARG A 109 -27.11 -13.46 -10.83
CA ARG A 109 -27.08 -14.92 -10.69
C ARG A 109 -28.33 -15.57 -11.26
N SER A 110 -29.49 -14.98 -11.05
CA SER A 110 -30.76 -15.45 -11.59
C SER A 110 -30.78 -15.33 -13.12
N GLU A 111 -30.33 -14.19 -13.66
CA GLU A 111 -30.19 -13.98 -15.11
C GLU A 111 -29.23 -14.99 -15.75
N LEU A 112 -28.10 -15.28 -15.08
CA LEU A 112 -27.15 -16.30 -15.54
C LEU A 112 -27.81 -17.68 -15.62
N LEU A 113 -28.55 -18.08 -14.57
CA LEU A 113 -29.22 -19.39 -14.53
C LEU A 113 -30.31 -19.50 -15.59
N GLU A 114 -31.07 -18.43 -15.83
CA GLU A 114 -32.06 -18.37 -16.91
C GLU A 114 -31.39 -18.55 -18.28
N ALA A 115 -30.32 -17.79 -18.55
CA ALA A 115 -29.57 -17.89 -19.80
C ALA A 115 -28.95 -19.28 -20.00
N GLU A 116 -28.43 -19.92 -18.93
CA GLU A 116 -27.92 -21.29 -18.99
C GLU A 116 -29.03 -22.29 -19.34
N GLN A 117 -30.22 -22.13 -18.74
CA GLN A 117 -31.36 -22.98 -19.00
C GLN A 117 -31.89 -22.81 -20.44
N ASP A 118 -31.87 -21.59 -20.98
CA ASP A 118 -32.19 -21.31 -22.37
C ASP A 118 -31.20 -21.97 -23.33
N ILE A 119 -29.90 -21.96 -23.01
CA ILE A 119 -28.89 -22.67 -23.80
C ILE A 119 -29.17 -24.18 -23.80
N ILE A 120 -29.50 -24.76 -22.65
CA ILE A 120 -29.83 -26.19 -22.54
C ILE A 120 -31.05 -26.51 -23.39
N LYS A 121 -32.11 -25.70 -23.29
CA LYS A 121 -33.33 -25.87 -24.06
C LYS A 121 -33.07 -25.75 -25.57
N ALA A 122 -32.38 -24.71 -26.00
CA ALA A 122 -32.03 -24.50 -27.41
C ALA A 122 -31.22 -25.67 -27.99
N ARG A 123 -30.29 -26.23 -27.21
CA ARG A 123 -29.54 -27.43 -27.62
C ARG A 123 -30.42 -28.67 -27.73
N ALA A 124 -31.34 -28.87 -26.79
CA ALA A 124 -32.29 -29.99 -26.84
C ALA A 124 -33.23 -29.87 -28.05
N ASP A 125 -33.76 -28.68 -28.30
CA ASP A 125 -34.63 -28.40 -29.46
C ASP A 125 -33.87 -28.63 -30.77
N ALA A 126 -32.63 -28.15 -30.87
CA ALA A 126 -31.77 -28.40 -32.03
C ALA A 126 -31.50 -29.90 -32.24
N ALA A 127 -31.29 -30.68 -31.17
CA ALA A 127 -31.11 -32.13 -31.27
C ALA A 127 -32.38 -32.84 -31.77
N VAL A 128 -33.56 -32.42 -31.32
CA VAL A 128 -34.86 -32.95 -31.79
C VAL A 128 -35.08 -32.61 -33.26
N GLN A 129 -34.81 -31.37 -33.68
CA GLN A 129 -34.92 -30.97 -35.09
C GLN A 129 -33.99 -31.80 -35.98
N ASN A 130 -32.73 -31.96 -35.59
CA ASN A 130 -31.79 -32.81 -36.34
C ASN A 130 -32.28 -34.26 -36.48
N ALA A 131 -32.88 -34.83 -35.44
CA ALA A 131 -33.45 -36.18 -35.51
C ALA A 131 -34.68 -36.23 -36.43
N GLN A 132 -35.54 -35.21 -36.40
CA GLN A 132 -36.69 -35.09 -37.30
C GLN A 132 -36.24 -34.97 -38.76
N ASP A 133 -35.22 -34.16 -39.04
CA ASP A 133 -34.63 -33.98 -40.36
C ASP A 133 -34.04 -35.28 -40.90
N GLN A 134 -33.36 -36.07 -40.07
CA GLN A 134 -32.85 -37.38 -40.45
C GLN A 134 -33.98 -38.35 -40.81
N VAL A 135 -35.07 -38.36 -40.03
CA VAL A 135 -36.25 -39.19 -40.33
C VAL A 135 -36.95 -38.72 -41.60
N ALA A 136 -37.08 -37.41 -41.81
CA ALA A 136 -37.67 -36.82 -43.01
C ALA A 136 -36.84 -37.18 -44.25
N LEU A 137 -35.51 -37.05 -44.18
CA LEU A 137 -34.59 -37.47 -45.23
C LEU A 137 -34.71 -38.96 -45.53
N LEU A 138 -34.81 -39.80 -44.51
CA LEU A 138 -34.98 -41.24 -44.69
C LEU A 138 -36.30 -41.57 -45.38
N LYS A 139 -37.41 -40.94 -44.97
CA LYS A 139 -38.73 -41.10 -45.61
C LYS A 139 -38.69 -40.66 -47.08
N ALA A 140 -38.08 -39.52 -47.39
CA ALA A 140 -37.90 -39.04 -48.76
C ALA A 140 -37.11 -40.05 -49.62
N ARG A 141 -36.01 -40.60 -49.09
CA ARG A 141 -35.24 -41.66 -49.77
C ARG A 141 -36.07 -42.91 -50.03
N TYR A 142 -36.89 -43.34 -49.07
CA TYR A 142 -37.78 -44.49 -49.26
C TYR A 142 -38.88 -44.22 -50.29
N ALA A 143 -39.43 -43.00 -50.33
CA ALA A 143 -40.42 -42.61 -51.34
C ALA A 143 -39.83 -42.69 -52.75
N VAL A 144 -38.65 -42.09 -52.97
CA VAL A 144 -37.90 -42.20 -54.24
C VAL A 144 -37.64 -43.68 -54.58
N ARG A 145 -37.16 -44.47 -53.62
CA ARG A 145 -36.86 -45.88 -53.87
C ARG A 145 -38.12 -46.69 -54.21
N GLY A 146 -39.24 -46.41 -53.56
CA GLY A 146 -40.54 -47.00 -53.87
C GLY A 146 -40.98 -46.68 -55.29
N ALA A 147 -40.93 -45.40 -55.68
CA ALA A 147 -41.26 -44.98 -57.04
C ALA A 147 -40.33 -45.61 -58.10
N GLN A 148 -39.03 -45.73 -57.81
CA GLN A 148 -38.08 -46.44 -58.68
C GLN A 148 -38.45 -47.92 -58.87
N LEU A 149 -38.90 -48.59 -57.81
CA LEU A 149 -39.32 -50.00 -57.88
C LEU A 149 -40.61 -50.16 -58.69
N GLU A 150 -41.55 -49.21 -58.61
CA GLU A 150 -42.74 -49.22 -59.45
C GLU A 150 -42.41 -48.98 -60.93
N VAL A 151 -41.47 -48.06 -61.24
CA VAL A 151 -40.98 -47.87 -62.62
C VAL A 151 -40.29 -49.13 -63.15
N GLN A 152 -39.56 -49.88 -62.33
CA GLN A 152 -38.94 -51.15 -62.75
C GLN A 152 -39.98 -52.22 -63.15
N LYS A 153 -41.19 -52.18 -62.58
CA LYS A 153 -42.28 -53.11 -62.95
C LYS A 153 -42.96 -52.75 -64.27
N ASN A 154 -42.66 -51.58 -64.85
CA ASN A 154 -43.33 -51.06 -66.05
C ASN A 154 -43.26 -51.99 -67.27
N GLU A 155 -42.27 -52.88 -67.35
CA GLU A 155 -42.15 -53.87 -68.42
C GLU A 155 -43.33 -54.88 -68.48
N LEU A 156 -44.09 -55.00 -67.39
CA LEU A 156 -45.16 -56.00 -67.24
C LEU A 156 -46.58 -55.40 -67.29
N ILE A 157 -46.72 -54.08 -67.50
CA ILE A 157 -47.99 -53.34 -67.39
C ILE A 157 -48.24 -52.42 -68.59
N SER A 158 -49.46 -51.89 -68.65
CA SER A 158 -49.96 -51.02 -69.72
C SER A 158 -49.13 -49.74 -69.91
N GLY A 159 -48.95 -49.29 -71.15
CA GLY A 159 -48.16 -48.09 -71.48
C GLY A 159 -48.66 -46.79 -70.85
N ILE A 160 -49.94 -46.70 -70.47
CA ILE A 160 -50.47 -45.53 -69.73
C ILE A 160 -50.08 -45.60 -68.24
N GLU A 161 -50.17 -46.78 -67.62
CA GLU A 161 -49.75 -46.98 -66.23
C GLU A 161 -48.23 -46.77 -66.09
N ALA A 162 -47.45 -47.24 -67.06
CA ALA A 162 -46.02 -47.02 -67.10
C ALA A 162 -45.65 -45.52 -67.07
N LYS A 163 -46.31 -44.70 -67.90
CA LYS A 163 -46.11 -43.23 -67.90
C LYS A 163 -46.50 -42.58 -66.57
N LYS A 164 -47.55 -43.08 -65.91
CA LYS A 164 -48.01 -42.58 -64.62
C LYS A 164 -46.97 -42.84 -63.53
N ASN A 165 -46.37 -44.03 -63.54
CA ASN A 165 -45.28 -44.38 -62.62
C ASN A 165 -44.02 -43.55 -62.87
N GLN A 166 -43.71 -43.24 -64.14
CA GLN A 166 -42.60 -42.35 -64.50
C GLN A 166 -42.79 -40.95 -63.91
N LEU A 167 -43.98 -40.36 -64.08
CA LEU A 167 -44.32 -39.04 -63.51
C LEU A 167 -44.27 -39.04 -61.98
N ALA A 168 -44.72 -40.12 -61.33
CA ALA A 168 -44.67 -40.26 -59.88
C ALA A 168 -43.23 -40.38 -59.35
N LEU A 169 -42.30 -40.94 -60.14
CA LEU A 169 -40.87 -40.94 -59.81
C LEU A 169 -40.30 -39.52 -59.91
N ASP A 170 -40.59 -38.80 -60.99
CA ASP A 170 -40.11 -37.43 -61.17
C ASP A 170 -40.65 -36.49 -60.07
N GLU A 171 -41.88 -36.69 -59.59
CA GLU A 171 -42.47 -35.92 -58.49
C GLU A 171 -41.84 -36.25 -57.13
N ALA A 172 -41.34 -37.48 -56.95
CA ALA A 172 -40.69 -37.89 -55.71
C ALA A 172 -39.22 -37.44 -55.61
N GLN A 173 -38.60 -37.02 -56.72
CA GLN A 173 -37.19 -36.61 -56.83
C GLN A 173 -36.98 -35.12 -56.62
#